data_AF-A0A9X1X8Y8-F1
#
_entry.id   AF-A0A9X1X8Y8-F1
#
_cell.length_a   1.000
_cell.length_b   1.000
_cell.length_c   1.000
_cell.angle_alpha   90.00
_cell.angle_beta   90.00
_cell.angle_gamma   90.00
#
_symmetry.space_group_name_H-M   'P 1'
#
loop_
_entity.id
_entity.type
_entity.pdbx_description
1 polymer ?
#
loop_
_entity_poly.entity_id
_entity_poly.type
_entity_poly.pdbx_seq_one_letter_code
_entity_poly.pdbx_strand_id
1 'polypeptide(L)'
;MGEASLREWHRPKNFVASITKEQLHLVNLTDLEFTGLCKERYGVNKGLYNTIESYFAKRGVRNILYRRVYILEFLADVQSKKGKESREAHVSFGAGGLARALHTFFIKNL
;
A
#
# COMPACT_ATOMS: atom_id res chain seq x y z
N MET A 1 2.89 -26.67 -15.75
CA MET A 1 1.94 -26.16 -14.76
C MET A 1 1.76 -24.68 -15.01
N GLY A 2 0.53 -24.29 -15.33
CA GLY A 2 0.21 -23.02 -16.00
C GLY A 2 0.72 -21.78 -15.27
N GLU A 3 1.42 -20.93 -16.03
CA GLU A 3 1.58 -19.53 -15.72
C GLU A 3 0.17 -18.93 -15.57
N ALA A 4 -0.28 -18.80 -14.33
CA ALA A 4 -1.37 -17.91 -14.02
C ALA A 4 -0.89 -16.53 -14.46
N SER A 5 -1.31 -16.13 -15.66
CA SER A 5 -1.22 -14.78 -16.22
C SER A 5 -1.38 -13.79 -15.08
N LEU A 6 -0.24 -13.31 -14.57
CA LEU A 6 -0.20 -12.23 -13.59
C LEU A 6 -0.63 -11.02 -14.40
N ARG A 7 -1.95 -10.79 -14.45
CA ARG A 7 -2.56 -9.65 -15.14
C ARG A 7 -1.73 -8.43 -14.79
N GLU A 8 -1.01 -7.93 -15.78
CA GLU A 8 -0.14 -6.78 -15.58
C GLU A 8 -1.01 -5.64 -15.04
N TRP A 9 -0.50 -4.94 -14.03
CA TRP A 9 -1.19 -3.75 -13.55
C TRP A 9 -1.22 -2.72 -14.68
N HIS A 10 -2.42 -2.41 -15.18
CA HIS A 10 -2.62 -1.37 -16.17
C HIS A 10 -2.97 -0.08 -15.46
N ARG A 11 -2.21 0.98 -15.73
CA ARG A 11 -2.47 2.31 -15.18
C ARG A 11 -3.91 2.73 -15.51
N PRO A 12 -4.76 3.04 -14.50
CA PRO A 12 -6.07 3.62 -14.77
C PRO A 12 -5.89 4.95 -15.50
N LYS A 13 -6.63 5.15 -16.61
CA LYS A 13 -6.50 6.34 -17.48
C LYS A 13 -6.60 7.66 -16.70
N ASN A 14 -7.31 7.66 -15.56
CA ASN A 14 -7.56 8.84 -14.72
C ASN A 14 -7.02 8.72 -13.29
N PHE A 15 -5.99 7.89 -13.04
CA PHE A 15 -5.49 7.67 -11.69
C PHE A 15 -5.08 8.97 -10.97
N VAL A 16 -4.47 9.92 -11.68
CA VAL A 16 -4.09 11.21 -11.07
C VAL A 16 -5.31 12.05 -10.69
N ALA A 17 -6.41 11.93 -11.45
CA ALA A 17 -7.65 12.63 -11.16
C ALA A 17 -8.41 12.05 -9.95
N SER A 18 -8.11 10.80 -9.55
CA SER A 18 -8.67 10.18 -8.35
C SER A 18 -7.84 10.41 -7.08
N ILE A 19 -6.63 10.98 -7.18
CA ILE A 19 -5.78 11.29 -6.03
C ILE A 19 -6.18 12.64 -5.45
N THR A 20 -6.42 12.69 -4.14
CA THR A 20 -6.67 13.95 -3.43
C THR A 20 -5.43 14.86 -3.41
N LYS A 21 -5.63 16.18 -3.27
CA LYS A 21 -4.51 17.13 -3.12
C LYS A 21 -3.59 16.77 -1.94
N GLU A 22 -4.16 16.25 -0.86
CA GLU A 22 -3.42 15.76 0.30
C GLU A 22 -2.54 14.55 -0.08
N GLN A 23 -3.13 13.51 -0.68
CA GLN A 23 -2.35 12.33 -1.09
C GLN A 23 -1.24 12.71 -2.07
N LEU A 24 -1.49 13.63 -3.01
CA LEU A 24 -0.46 14.10 -3.94
C LEU A 24 0.73 14.73 -3.20
N HIS A 25 0.48 15.53 -2.18
CA HIS A 25 1.54 16.07 -1.33
C HIS A 25 2.30 14.96 -0.60
N LEU A 26 1.59 14.04 0.05
CA LEU A 26 2.21 12.95 0.83
C LEU A 26 3.07 12.02 -0.03
N VAL A 27 2.64 11.65 -1.23
CA VAL A 27 3.41 10.73 -2.08
C VAL A 27 4.63 11.37 -2.74
N ASN A 28 4.73 12.71 -2.73
CA ASN A 28 5.89 13.45 -3.23
C ASN A 28 6.95 13.76 -2.15
N LEU A 29 6.71 13.37 -0.88
CA LEU A 29 7.70 13.46 0.18
C LEU A 29 9.00 12.71 -0.19
N THR A 30 10.12 13.05 0.44
CA THR A 30 11.35 12.26 0.28
C THR A 30 11.14 10.82 0.77
N ASP A 31 12.01 9.88 0.39
CA ASP A 31 11.94 8.49 0.88
C ASP A 31 11.96 8.41 2.41
N LEU A 32 12.78 9.25 3.06
CA LEU A 32 12.88 9.30 4.51
C LEU A 32 11.57 9.79 5.14
N GLU A 33 11.01 10.90 4.64
CA GLU A 33 9.76 11.46 5.15
C GLU A 33 8.56 10.53 4.88
N PHE A 34 8.50 9.92 3.70
CA PHE A 34 7.39 9.01 3.35
C PHE A 34 7.38 7.75 4.21
N THR A 35 8.56 7.16 4.45
CA THR A 35 8.68 6.01 5.34
C THR A 35 8.43 6.39 6.80
N GLY A 36 8.87 7.57 7.23
CA GLY A 36 8.55 8.16 8.53
C GLY A 36 7.04 8.32 8.73
N LEU A 37 6.34 8.90 7.77
CA LEU A 37 4.89 9.02 7.75
C LEU A 37 4.20 7.66 7.89
N CYS A 38 4.65 6.65 7.14
CA CYS A 38 4.09 5.30 7.22
C CYS A 38 4.28 4.68 8.61
N LYS A 39 5.44 4.93 9.23
CA LYS A 39 5.74 4.49 10.59
C LYS A 39 4.86 5.19 11.62
N GLU A 40 4.75 6.51 11.56
CA GLU A 40 4.00 7.31 12.53
C GLU A 40 2.49 7.08 12.44
N ARG A 41 1.94 7.06 11.23
CA ARG A 41 0.48 6.97 11.02
C ARG A 41 -0.07 5.56 11.15
N TYR A 42 0.73 4.53 10.82
CA TYR A 42 0.26 3.15 10.73
C TYR A 42 1.10 2.15 11.55
N GLY A 43 2.13 2.61 12.27
CA GLY A 43 3.05 1.74 13.00
C GLY A 43 3.86 0.81 12.08
N VAL A 44 4.07 1.18 10.81
CA VAL A 44 4.77 0.31 9.86
C VAL A 44 6.29 0.44 10.05
N ASN A 45 6.94 -0.64 10.48
CA ASN A 45 8.40 -0.70 10.53
C ASN A 45 9.03 -0.85 9.12
N LYS A 46 10.36 -0.62 9.02
CA LYS A 46 11.10 -0.66 7.76
C LYS A 46 10.97 -1.99 7.00
N GLY A 47 11.03 -3.12 7.70
CA GLY A 47 10.91 -4.44 7.07
C GLY A 47 9.53 -4.69 6.47
N LEU A 48 8.48 -4.29 7.19
CA LEU A 48 7.11 -4.37 6.73
C LEU A 48 6.87 -3.43 5.53
N TYR A 49 7.33 -2.18 5.61
CA TYR A 49 7.28 -1.23 4.50
C TYR A 49 7.91 -1.80 3.23
N ASN A 50 9.15 -2.29 3.33
CA ASN A 50 9.88 -2.86 2.20
C ASN A 50 9.16 -4.06 1.58
N THR A 51 8.50 -4.87 2.41
CA THR A 51 7.73 -6.03 1.92
C THR A 51 6.50 -5.58 1.13
N ILE A 52 5.76 -4.59 1.62
CA ILE A 52 4.59 -4.00 0.95
C ILE A 52 5.02 -3.33 -0.37
N GLU A 53 6.07 -2.50 -0.33
CA GLU A 53 6.60 -1.80 -1.49
C GLU A 53 7.05 -2.79 -2.58
N SER A 54 7.82 -3.81 -2.20
CA SER A 54 8.28 -4.85 -3.12
C SER A 54 7.11 -5.63 -3.73
N TYR A 55 6.05 -5.87 -2.97
CA TYR A 55 4.86 -6.55 -3.48
C TYR A 55 4.22 -5.80 -4.65
N PHE A 56 3.94 -4.50 -4.47
CA PHE A 56 3.33 -3.69 -5.53
C PHE A 56 4.27 -3.47 -6.72
N ALA A 57 5.57 -3.30 -6.48
CA ALA A 57 6.57 -3.19 -7.54
C ALA A 57 6.59 -4.46 -8.42
N LYS A 58 6.62 -5.65 -7.79
CA LYS A 58 6.59 -6.95 -8.49
C LYS A 58 5.30 -7.21 -9.26
N ARG A 59 4.20 -6.53 -8.90
CA ARG A 59 2.91 -6.60 -9.60
C ARG A 59 2.75 -5.58 -10.73
N GLY A 60 3.78 -4.80 -11.04
CA GLY A 60 3.81 -3.89 -12.19
C GLY A 60 3.54 -2.42 -11.85
N VAL A 61 3.36 -2.05 -10.58
CA VAL A 61 3.20 -0.65 -10.16
C VAL A 61 4.56 0.06 -10.14
N ARG A 62 5.11 0.31 -11.34
CA ARG A 62 6.50 0.78 -11.54
C ARG A 62 6.71 2.24 -11.12
N ASN A 63 5.75 3.11 -11.40
CA ASN A 63 5.84 4.52 -11.01
C ASN A 63 5.78 4.65 -9.48
N ILE A 64 6.77 5.33 -8.89
CA ILE A 64 6.91 5.45 -7.44
C ILE A 64 5.73 6.16 -6.78
N LEU A 65 5.19 7.22 -7.40
CA LEU A 65 4.06 7.95 -6.83
C LEU A 65 2.82 7.06 -6.77
N TYR A 66 2.59 6.26 -7.80
CA TYR A 66 1.47 5.31 -7.82
C TYR A 66 1.65 4.23 -6.77
N ARG A 67 2.85 3.68 -6.66
CA ARG A 67 3.15 2.67 -5.65
C ARG A 67 2.92 3.21 -4.24
N ARG A 68 3.30 4.46 -3.98
CA ARG A 68 3.06 5.13 -2.70
C ARG A 68 1.58 5.38 -2.41
N VAL A 69 0.77 5.72 -3.41
CA VAL A 69 -0.70 5.79 -3.24
C VAL A 69 -1.25 4.42 -2.83
N TYR A 70 -0.88 3.34 -3.55
CA TYR A 70 -1.29 1.98 -3.21
C TYR A 70 -0.88 1.57 -1.79
N ILE A 71 0.32 1.97 -1.35
CA ILE A 71 0.78 1.75 0.03
C ILE A 71 -0.14 2.48 1.02
N LEU A 72 -0.43 3.78 0.82
CA LEU A 72 -1.29 4.55 1.72
C LEU A 72 -2.70 3.96 1.79
N GLU A 73 -3.29 3.60 0.65
CA GLU A 73 -4.63 3.01 0.58
C GLU A 73 -4.69 1.63 1.23
N PHE A 74 -3.66 0.80 1.00
CA PHE A 74 -3.56 -0.50 1.65
C PHE A 74 -3.50 -0.37 3.17
N LEU A 75 -2.64 0.52 3.67
CA LEU A 75 -2.49 0.73 5.11
C LEU A 75 -3.76 1.32 5.74
N ALA A 76 -4.44 2.23 5.05
CA ALA A 76 -5.73 2.76 5.48
C ALA A 76 -6.82 1.68 5.51
N ASP A 77 -6.91 0.82 4.49
CA ASP A 77 -7.85 -0.31 4.44
C ASP A 77 -7.60 -1.29 5.60
N VAL A 78 -6.34 -1.66 5.86
CA VAL A 78 -5.97 -2.53 6.97
C VAL A 78 -6.29 -1.89 8.34
N GLN A 79 -5.99 -0.60 8.52
CA GLN A 79 -6.30 0.12 9.76
C GLN A 79 -7.81 0.20 10.00
N SER A 80 -8.60 0.50 8.96
CA SER A 80 -10.07 0.65 9.06
C SER A 80 -10.76 -0.63 9.53
N LYS A 81 -10.20 -1.79 9.20
CA LYS A 81 -10.70 -3.12 9.58
C LYS A 81 -10.43 -3.48 11.04
N LYS A 82 -9.54 -2.78 11.74
CA LYS A 82 -9.19 -3.05 13.14
C LYS A 82 -10.18 -2.45 14.17
N GLY A 83 -11.19 -1.69 13.74
CA GLY A 83 -12.17 -1.06 14.65
C GLY A 83 -11.68 0.25 15.28
N LYS A 84 -12.60 1.09 15.77
CA LYS A 84 -12.34 2.47 16.23
C LYS A 84 -11.52 2.58 17.54
N GLU A 85 -11.31 1.48 18.26
CA GLU A 85 -10.70 1.50 19.59
C GLU A 85 -9.18 1.67 19.59
N SER A 86 -8.53 1.65 18.42
CA SER A 86 -7.09 1.81 18.35
C SER A 86 -6.68 2.82 17.28
N ARG A 87 -6.83 4.10 17.62
CA ARG A 87 -6.21 5.21 16.87
C ARG A 87 -4.68 5.13 16.84
N GLU A 88 -4.10 4.24 17.66
CA GLU A 88 -2.65 4.01 17.80
C GLU A 88 -2.22 2.56 17.48
N ALA A 89 -3.11 1.68 16.98
CA ALA A 89 -2.70 0.30 16.73
C ALA A 89 -1.75 0.19 15.55
N HIS A 90 -0.52 -0.16 15.87
CA HIS A 90 0.43 -0.78 14.97
C HIS A 90 -0.27 -1.82 14.06
N VAL A 91 -0.09 -1.68 12.75
CA VAL A 91 -0.54 -2.70 11.81
C VAL A 91 0.22 -3.99 12.11
N SER A 92 -0.49 -5.07 12.40
CA SER A 92 0.10 -6.36 12.78
C SER A 92 -0.52 -7.45 11.92
N PHE A 93 0.33 -8.39 11.51
CA PHE A 93 -0.07 -9.50 10.66
C PHE A 93 0.36 -10.80 11.33
N GLY A 94 -0.57 -11.74 11.52
CA GLY A 94 -0.22 -13.12 11.89
C GLY A 94 0.53 -13.83 10.76
N ALA A 95 0.90 -15.09 10.97
CA ALA A 95 1.60 -15.89 9.96
C ALA A 95 0.86 -15.90 8.61
N GLY A 96 1.55 -15.47 7.55
CA GLY A 96 0.99 -15.33 6.19
C GLY A 96 -0.09 -14.25 6.03
N GLY A 97 -0.44 -13.51 7.09
CA GLY A 97 -1.52 -12.52 7.10
C GLY A 97 -1.25 -11.36 6.15
N LEU A 98 0.00 -10.89 6.07
CA LEU A 98 0.39 -9.81 5.19
C LEU A 98 0.19 -10.16 3.72
N ALA A 99 0.66 -11.33 3.29
CA ALA A 99 0.55 -11.77 1.90
C ALA A 99 -0.92 -11.91 1.47
N ARG A 100 -1.77 -12.46 2.34
CA ARG A 100 -3.22 -12.55 2.08
C ARG A 100 -3.89 -11.17 2.01
N ALA A 101 -3.54 -10.27 2.92
CA ALA A 101 -4.07 -8.90 2.93
C ALA A 101 -3.69 -8.14 1.66
N LEU A 102 -2.41 -8.19 1.27
CA LEU A 102 -1.90 -7.58 0.03
C LEU A 102 -2.60 -8.13 -1.20
N HIS A 103 -2.73 -9.45 -1.30
CA HIS A 103 -3.42 -10.08 -2.43
C HIS A 103 -4.89 -9.67 -2.51
N THR A 104 -5.60 -9.70 -1.38
CA THR A 104 -7.02 -9.32 -1.32
C THR A 104 -7.21 -7.85 -1.70
N PHE A 105 -6.37 -6.96 -1.17
CA PHE A 105 -6.39 -5.54 -1.50
C PHE A 105 -6.10 -5.31 -2.98
N PHE A 106 -5.08 -5.97 -3.52
CA PHE A 106 -4.67 -5.78 -4.91
C PHE A 106 -5.75 -6.23 -5.89
N ILE A 107 -6.36 -7.40 -5.67
CA ILE A 107 -7.46 -7.90 -6.52
C ILE A 107 -8.70 -7.00 -6.46
N LYS A 108 -9.02 -6.42 -5.28
CA LYS A 108 -10.17 -5.51 -5.13
C LYS A 108 -9.97 -4.17 -5.86
N ASN A 109 -8.74 -3.73 -6.05
CA ASN A 109 -8.38 -2.43 -6.62
C ASN A 109 -7.64 -2.54 -7.97
N LEU A 110 -7.84 -3.67 -8.67
CA LEU A 110 -7.59 -3.85 -10.10
C LEU A 110 -8.87 -3.50 -10.88
#